data_AF-A0A3Q9ENS4-F1
#
_entry.id   AF-A0A3Q9ENS4-F1
#
_cell.length_a   1.000
_cell.length_b   1.000
_cell.length_c   1.000
_cell.angle_alpha   90.00
_cell.angle_beta   90.00
_cell.angle_gamma   90.00
#
_symmetry.space_group_name_H-M   'P 1'
#
loop_
_entity.id
_entity.type
_entity.pdbx_description
1 polymer ?
#
loop_
_entity_poly.entity_id
_entity_poly.type
_entity_poly.pdbx_seq_one_letter_code
_entity_poly.pdbx_strand_id
1 'polypeptide(L)'
;MNTTATTVEERLGDPYDTANPFGFHAIVAAREAGRPLDGEPLDLGDAQDTERLMHAARAVYRRSPALARPPADGAVAAGAAVGALDSGLRIAIRHLRARRLYGAAAADIPQLRAVLAGVLADLLLCDALTTLAVRDTENAPDSDFVPRVLQAAMDRLSLLMGSRFYIRQGEHAVFQLLLSETQQALFVPGRPPRSPSAPVPLNAATALCDPELLAAAPGRTLFPAATRRRAAQPAGPVQERLYEELVRRYEASRAFDLTERPLPDRP
;
A
#
# COMPACT_ATOMS: atom_id res chain seq x y z
N MET A 1 -4.84 -24.66 -8.69
CA MET A 1 -6.01 -23.88 -9.15
C MET A 1 -5.54 -22.46 -9.39
N ASN A 2 -5.85 -21.83 -10.53
CA ASN A 2 -5.42 -20.45 -10.80
C ASN A 2 -6.31 -19.47 -10.03
N THR A 3 -5.87 -19.05 -8.84
CA THR A 3 -6.64 -18.18 -7.94
C THR A 3 -6.63 -16.74 -8.45
N THR A 4 -7.80 -16.11 -8.58
CA THR A 4 -7.90 -14.68 -8.92
C THR A 4 -7.88 -13.82 -7.66
N ALA A 5 -7.54 -12.55 -7.79
CA ALA A 5 -7.58 -11.63 -6.66
C ALA A 5 -8.97 -11.50 -6.02
N THR A 6 -10.05 -11.54 -6.80
CA THR A 6 -11.42 -11.54 -6.27
C THR A 6 -11.67 -12.78 -5.41
N THR A 7 -11.24 -13.95 -5.87
CA THR A 7 -11.33 -15.20 -5.11
C THR A 7 -10.52 -15.15 -3.82
N VAL A 8 -9.35 -14.49 -3.84
CA VAL A 8 -8.56 -14.27 -2.62
C VAL A 8 -9.30 -13.35 -1.64
N GLU A 9 -9.81 -12.21 -2.09
CA GLU A 9 -10.56 -11.27 -1.24
C GLU A 9 -11.81 -11.91 -0.64
N GLU A 10 -12.58 -12.68 -1.42
CA GLU A 10 -13.74 -13.43 -0.94
C GLU A 10 -13.36 -14.46 0.14
N ARG A 11 -12.23 -15.14 -0.05
CA ARG A 11 -11.71 -16.11 0.94
C ARG A 11 -11.19 -15.43 2.20
N LEU A 12 -10.59 -14.25 2.06
CA LEU A 12 -10.08 -13.47 3.19
C LEU A 12 -11.20 -12.82 4.01
N GLY A 13 -12.33 -12.46 3.38
CA GLY A 13 -13.50 -11.90 4.06
C GLY A 13 -13.28 -10.53 4.71
N ASP A 14 -14.23 -10.13 5.57
CA ASP A 14 -14.20 -8.85 6.30
C ASP A 14 -13.02 -8.83 7.31
N PRO A 15 -12.06 -7.90 7.16
CA PRO A 15 -10.90 -7.82 8.06
C PRO A 15 -11.25 -7.51 9.51
N TYR A 16 -12.38 -6.85 9.77
CA TYR A 16 -12.75 -6.38 11.10
C TYR A 16 -13.74 -7.31 11.80
N ASP A 17 -14.22 -8.35 11.12
CA ASP A 17 -14.98 -9.42 11.77
C ASP A 17 -14.06 -10.18 12.74
N THR A 18 -14.37 -10.09 14.03
CA THR A 18 -13.61 -10.75 15.10
C THR A 18 -13.66 -12.28 15.04
N ALA A 19 -14.65 -12.85 14.33
CA ALA A 19 -14.77 -14.28 14.10
C ALA A 19 -13.99 -14.76 12.86
N ASN A 20 -13.50 -13.84 12.02
CA ASN A 20 -12.75 -14.20 10.82
C ASN A 20 -11.34 -14.69 11.17
N PRO A 21 -10.96 -15.94 10.82
CA PRO A 21 -9.62 -16.46 11.10
C PRO A 21 -8.52 -15.71 10.33
N PHE A 22 -8.85 -15.06 9.21
CA PHE A 22 -7.93 -14.21 8.44
C PHE A 22 -8.14 -12.70 8.73
N GLY A 23 -8.95 -12.38 9.75
CA GLY A 23 -9.21 -11.03 10.19
C GLY A 23 -8.06 -10.44 10.99
N PHE A 24 -8.04 -9.12 11.12
CA PHE A 24 -6.99 -8.40 11.82
C PHE A 24 -6.84 -8.82 13.29
N HIS A 25 -7.95 -9.15 13.96
CA HIS A 25 -7.91 -9.63 15.34
C HIS A 25 -7.10 -10.93 15.47
N ALA A 26 -7.36 -11.91 14.60
CA ALA A 26 -6.67 -13.20 14.62
C ALA A 26 -5.18 -13.05 14.26
N ILE A 27 -4.86 -12.25 13.24
CA ILE A 27 -3.48 -12.03 12.79
C ILE A 27 -2.65 -11.33 13.88
N VAL A 28 -3.18 -10.25 14.48
CA VAL A 28 -2.48 -9.54 15.56
C VAL A 28 -2.28 -10.47 16.76
N ALA A 29 -3.30 -11.23 17.16
CA ALA A 29 -3.19 -12.18 18.27
C ALA A 29 -2.12 -13.27 18.02
N ALA A 30 -2.04 -13.81 16.80
CA ALA A 30 -1.01 -14.79 16.43
C ALA A 30 0.39 -14.18 16.51
N ARG A 31 0.57 -12.96 15.97
CA ARG A 31 1.84 -12.22 16.02
C ARG A 31 2.27 -11.94 17.46
N GLU A 32 1.37 -11.49 18.32
CA GLU A 32 1.66 -11.22 19.74
C GLU A 32 2.03 -12.48 20.51
N ALA A 33 1.41 -13.61 20.18
CA ALA A 33 1.75 -14.92 20.74
C ALA A 33 3.05 -15.52 20.16
N GLY A 34 3.67 -14.87 19.15
CA GLY A 34 4.90 -15.37 18.51
C GLY A 34 4.71 -16.67 17.73
N ARG A 35 3.48 -16.95 17.28
CA ARG A 35 3.12 -18.17 16.53
C ARG A 35 2.61 -17.82 15.13
N PRO A 36 2.75 -18.72 14.14
CA PRO A 36 2.07 -18.54 12.86
C PRO A 36 0.55 -18.57 13.07
N LEU A 37 -0.18 -17.97 12.13
CA LEU A 37 -1.63 -18.14 12.07
C LEU A 37 -1.94 -19.61 11.78
N ASP A 38 -3.00 -20.14 12.39
CA ASP A 38 -3.40 -21.53 12.21
C ASP A 38 -3.90 -21.75 10.77
N GLY A 39 -3.36 -22.76 10.08
CA GLY A 39 -3.75 -23.15 8.72
C GLY A 39 -2.58 -23.19 7.73
N GLU A 40 -2.80 -23.85 6.59
CA GLU A 40 -1.84 -23.85 5.49
C GLU A 40 -1.79 -22.46 4.82
N PRO A 41 -0.61 -21.96 4.42
CA PRO A 41 -0.49 -20.73 3.65
C PRO A 41 -1.39 -20.75 2.41
N LEU A 42 -1.97 -19.60 2.07
CA LEU A 42 -2.80 -19.45 0.89
C LEU A 42 -1.99 -19.75 -0.38
N ASP A 43 -2.46 -20.72 -1.15
CA ASP A 43 -1.96 -20.98 -2.50
C ASP A 43 -2.55 -19.94 -3.47
N LEU A 44 -1.68 -19.07 -3.97
CA LEU A 44 -2.02 -18.01 -4.91
C LEU A 44 -1.96 -18.47 -6.37
N GLY A 45 -1.60 -19.73 -6.62
CA GLY A 45 -1.47 -20.29 -7.97
C GLY A 45 -0.10 -20.05 -8.60
N ASP A 46 0.02 -20.45 -9.88
CA ASP A 46 1.30 -20.52 -10.59
C ASP A 46 1.77 -19.16 -11.13
N ALA A 47 3.09 -19.01 -11.25
CA ALA A 47 3.81 -17.80 -11.63
C ALA A 47 3.76 -17.46 -13.14
N GLN A 48 3.12 -18.30 -13.96
CA GLN A 48 3.01 -18.08 -15.41
C GLN A 48 2.21 -16.81 -15.77
N ASP A 49 1.30 -16.35 -14.90
CA ASP A 49 0.64 -15.05 -15.02
C ASP A 49 1.04 -14.17 -13.83
N THR A 50 2.15 -13.46 -13.99
CA THR A 50 2.76 -12.59 -12.98
C THR A 50 1.85 -11.44 -12.57
N GLU A 51 1.02 -10.91 -13.48
CA GLU A 51 0.06 -9.84 -13.17
C GLU A 51 -1.09 -10.34 -12.31
N ARG A 52 -1.64 -11.52 -12.63
CA ARG A 52 -2.65 -12.15 -11.77
C ARG A 52 -2.08 -12.50 -10.41
N LEU A 53 -0.87 -13.07 -10.36
CA LEU A 53 -0.20 -13.41 -9.10
C LEU A 53 0.06 -12.15 -8.27
N MET A 54 0.52 -11.05 -8.88
CA MET A 54 0.69 -9.75 -8.21
C MET A 54 -0.62 -9.28 -7.59
N HIS A 55 -1.71 -9.33 -8.34
CA HIS A 55 -3.01 -8.91 -7.86
C HIS A 55 -3.58 -9.81 -6.75
N ALA A 56 -3.34 -11.12 -6.82
CA ALA A 56 -3.71 -12.08 -5.76
C ALA A 56 -2.88 -11.85 -4.50
N ALA A 57 -1.56 -11.69 -4.63
CA ALA A 57 -0.66 -11.35 -3.52
C ALA A 57 -0.98 -9.99 -2.90
N ARG A 58 -1.44 -9.01 -3.69
CA ARG A 58 -1.89 -7.70 -3.19
C ARG A 58 -3.08 -7.83 -2.24
N ALA A 59 -4.05 -8.70 -2.55
CA ALA A 59 -5.18 -8.97 -1.66
C ALA A 59 -4.70 -9.54 -0.31
N VAL A 60 -3.72 -10.46 -0.34
CA VAL A 60 -3.08 -10.99 0.86
C VAL A 60 -2.38 -9.90 1.67
N TYR A 61 -1.59 -9.05 1.01
CA TYR A 61 -0.79 -8.01 1.66
C TYR A 61 -1.63 -6.86 2.25
N ARG A 62 -2.91 -6.72 1.86
CA ARG A 62 -3.89 -5.88 2.57
C ARG A 62 -4.19 -6.38 3.99
N ARG A 63 -3.82 -7.62 4.30
CA ARG A 63 -3.98 -8.23 5.63
C ARG A 63 -2.63 -8.43 6.28
N SER A 64 -1.84 -9.32 5.69
CA SER A 64 -0.51 -9.70 6.18
C SER A 64 0.19 -10.54 5.11
N PRO A 65 1.43 -10.19 4.71
CA PRO A 65 2.27 -11.04 3.86
C PRO A 65 2.44 -12.47 4.38
N ALA A 66 2.31 -12.72 5.69
CA ALA A 66 2.50 -14.04 6.30
C ALA A 66 1.42 -15.06 5.94
N LEU A 67 0.29 -14.62 5.37
CA LEU A 67 -0.82 -15.47 4.97
C LEU A 67 -0.56 -16.27 3.68
N ALA A 68 0.47 -15.94 2.92
CA ALA A 68 0.84 -16.66 1.69
C ALA A 68 2.34 -16.80 1.56
N ARG A 69 2.78 -17.69 0.66
CA ARG A 69 4.19 -17.75 0.29
C ARG A 69 4.60 -16.43 -0.39
N PRO A 70 5.73 -15.81 -0.02
CA PRO A 70 6.17 -14.58 -0.66
C PRO A 70 6.45 -14.84 -2.15
N PRO A 71 6.04 -13.93 -3.04
CA PRO A 71 6.35 -14.04 -4.45
C PRO A 71 7.88 -13.96 -4.66
N ALA A 72 8.39 -14.81 -5.55
CA ALA A 72 9.82 -14.88 -5.85
C ALA A 72 10.29 -13.65 -6.67
N ASP A 73 9.42 -13.14 -7.54
CA ASP A 73 9.68 -11.99 -8.37
C ASP A 73 9.56 -10.68 -7.57
N GLY A 74 10.54 -9.79 -7.74
CA GLY A 74 10.62 -8.54 -6.99
C GLY A 74 9.56 -7.51 -7.38
N ALA A 75 9.17 -7.45 -8.66
CA ALA A 75 8.11 -6.56 -9.12
C ALA A 75 6.75 -7.03 -8.62
N VAL A 76 6.51 -8.36 -8.61
CA VAL A 76 5.32 -8.96 -8.00
C VAL A 76 5.27 -8.67 -6.49
N ALA A 77 6.39 -8.83 -5.77
CA ALA A 77 6.46 -8.52 -4.34
C ALA A 77 6.19 -7.03 -4.04
N ALA A 78 6.79 -6.12 -4.80
CA ALA A 78 6.55 -4.69 -4.67
C ALA A 78 5.10 -4.32 -5.02
N GLY A 79 4.54 -4.91 -6.08
CA GLY A 79 3.14 -4.73 -6.48
C GLY A 79 2.15 -5.30 -5.48
N ALA A 80 2.51 -6.36 -4.75
CA ALA A 80 1.73 -6.88 -3.63
C ALA A 80 1.73 -5.90 -2.45
N ALA A 81 2.88 -5.29 -2.12
CA ALA A 81 3.02 -4.32 -1.03
C ALA A 81 2.21 -3.03 -1.20
N VAL A 82 1.75 -2.71 -2.41
CA VAL A 82 0.72 -1.66 -2.64
C VAL A 82 -0.55 -1.93 -1.80
N GLY A 83 -0.92 -3.20 -1.60
CA GLY A 83 -2.08 -3.58 -0.79
C GLY A 83 -1.91 -3.27 0.70
N ALA A 84 -0.70 -3.39 1.22
CA ALA A 84 -0.40 -3.00 2.60
C ALA A 84 -0.49 -1.48 2.78
N LEU A 85 0.01 -0.70 1.83
CA LEU A 85 -0.13 0.76 1.83
C LEU A 85 -1.59 1.20 1.72
N ASP A 86 -2.41 0.53 0.90
CA ASP A 86 -3.86 0.80 0.80
C ASP A 86 -4.55 0.64 2.16
N SER A 87 -4.27 -0.47 2.86
CA SER A 87 -4.83 -0.74 4.18
C SER A 87 -4.31 0.23 5.24
N GLY A 88 -3.01 0.56 5.20
CA GLY A 88 -2.43 1.60 6.03
C GLY A 88 -3.09 2.97 5.83
N LEU A 89 -3.33 3.37 4.58
CA LEU A 89 -3.99 4.62 4.22
C LEU A 89 -5.45 4.64 4.69
N ARG A 90 -6.16 3.50 4.58
CA ARG A 90 -7.54 3.34 5.06
C ARG A 90 -7.64 3.49 6.58
N ILE A 91 -6.74 2.84 7.32
CA ILE A 91 -6.66 2.99 8.78
C ILE A 91 -6.33 4.45 9.15
N ALA A 92 -5.41 5.09 8.42
CA ALA A 92 -5.02 6.47 8.70
C ALA A 92 -6.17 7.47 8.46
N ILE A 93 -6.90 7.36 7.34
CA ILE A 93 -8.04 8.26 7.09
C ILE A 93 -9.18 8.02 8.10
N ARG A 94 -9.50 6.76 8.44
CA ARG A 94 -10.50 6.44 9.47
C ARG A 94 -10.10 7.05 10.82
N HIS A 95 -8.83 6.87 11.20
CA HIS A 95 -8.27 7.46 12.41
C HIS A 95 -8.41 8.99 12.45
N LEU A 96 -8.04 9.68 11.36
CA LEU A 96 -8.07 11.13 11.29
C LEU A 96 -9.50 11.70 11.23
N ARG A 97 -10.45 10.96 10.66
CA ARG A 97 -11.87 11.33 10.66
C ARG A 97 -12.52 11.17 12.03
N ALA A 98 -12.14 10.14 12.78
CA ALA A 98 -12.64 9.93 14.14
C ALA A 98 -11.99 10.87 15.18
N ARG A 99 -10.79 11.39 14.90
CA ARG A 99 -10.04 12.25 15.82
C ARG A 99 -10.43 13.72 15.67
N ARG A 100 -10.77 14.40 16.76
CA ARG A 100 -10.98 15.85 16.77
C ARG A 100 -9.74 16.62 17.21
N LEU A 101 -9.39 17.68 16.49
CA LEU A 101 -8.31 18.61 16.80
C LEU A 101 -8.80 20.03 16.51
N TYR A 102 -8.58 20.96 17.45
CA TYR A 102 -8.99 22.36 17.30
C TYR A 102 -10.48 22.54 16.94
N GLY A 103 -11.35 21.66 17.43
CA GLY A 103 -12.80 21.72 17.20
C GLY A 103 -13.30 21.05 15.91
N ALA A 104 -12.44 20.65 14.98
CA ALA A 104 -12.80 19.97 13.73
C ALA A 104 -12.25 18.53 13.67
N ALA A 105 -12.61 17.74 12.66
CA ALA A 105 -11.95 16.45 12.44
C ALA A 105 -10.50 16.71 12.00
N ALA A 106 -9.57 15.86 12.42
CA ALA A 106 -8.17 16.02 12.02
C ALA A 106 -8.01 15.89 10.50
N ALA A 107 -8.87 15.10 9.85
CA ALA A 107 -8.94 14.98 8.40
C ALA A 107 -9.30 16.30 7.68
N ASP A 108 -9.84 17.31 8.38
CA ASP A 108 -10.16 18.62 7.78
C ASP A 108 -8.94 19.57 7.74
N ILE A 109 -7.88 19.25 8.47
CA ILE A 109 -6.68 20.08 8.56
C ILE A 109 -5.93 20.04 7.21
N PRO A 110 -5.69 21.19 6.54
CA PRO A 110 -5.12 21.23 5.19
C PRO A 110 -3.80 20.47 5.04
N GLN A 111 -2.91 20.57 6.04
CA GLN A 111 -1.63 19.88 6.03
C GLN A 111 -1.79 18.36 6.08
N LEU A 112 -2.78 17.83 6.83
CA LEU A 112 -3.01 16.39 6.92
C LEU A 112 -3.68 15.87 5.63
N ARG A 113 -4.60 16.66 5.05
CA ARG A 113 -5.19 16.39 3.73
C ARG A 113 -4.12 16.28 2.64
N ALA A 114 -3.16 17.20 2.63
CA ALA A 114 -2.05 17.19 1.68
C ALA A 114 -1.18 15.93 1.81
N VAL A 115 -0.89 15.48 3.04
CA VAL A 115 -0.14 14.22 3.26
C VAL A 115 -0.93 13.01 2.79
N LEU A 116 -2.23 12.91 3.11
CA LEU A 116 -3.09 11.82 2.64
C LEU A 116 -3.17 11.78 1.10
N ALA A 117 -3.35 12.93 0.47
CA ALA A 117 -3.35 13.07 -0.99
C ALA A 117 -1.99 12.66 -1.61
N GLY A 118 -0.88 13.07 -0.99
CA GLY A 118 0.46 12.67 -1.44
C GLY A 118 0.72 11.17 -1.32
N VAL A 119 0.21 10.54 -0.25
CA VAL A 119 0.30 9.07 -0.09
C VAL A 119 -0.54 8.34 -1.14
N LEU A 120 -1.73 8.82 -1.47
CA LEU A 120 -2.52 8.27 -2.58
C LEU A 120 -1.76 8.40 -3.92
N ALA A 121 -1.15 9.56 -4.19
CA ALA A 121 -0.36 9.75 -5.41
C ALA A 121 0.85 8.81 -5.47
N ASP A 122 1.55 8.59 -4.35
CA ASP A 122 2.63 7.60 -4.25
C ASP A 122 2.13 6.17 -4.49
N LEU A 123 0.95 5.83 -3.96
CA LEU A 123 0.30 4.52 -4.18
C LEU A 123 0.00 4.30 -5.67
N LEU A 124 -0.64 5.27 -6.34
CA LEU A 124 -0.96 5.19 -7.76
C LEU A 124 0.30 5.10 -8.65
N LEU A 125 1.35 5.86 -8.30
CA LEU A 125 2.64 5.77 -8.97
C LEU A 125 3.26 4.36 -8.82
N CYS A 126 3.29 3.82 -7.60
CA CYS A 126 3.84 2.49 -7.35
C CYS A 126 3.04 1.40 -8.08
N ASP A 127 1.71 1.51 -8.12
CA ASP A 127 0.86 0.55 -8.82
C ASP A 127 1.07 0.59 -10.34
N ALA A 128 1.13 1.78 -10.94
CA ALA A 128 1.42 1.93 -12.36
C ALA A 128 2.80 1.33 -12.72
N LEU A 129 3.83 1.64 -11.93
CA LEU A 129 5.19 1.16 -12.18
C LEU A 129 5.34 -0.34 -12.00
N THR A 130 4.72 -0.94 -10.97
CA THR A 130 4.77 -2.39 -10.75
C THR A 130 3.95 -3.15 -11.78
N THR A 131 2.80 -2.61 -12.20
CA THR A 131 2.01 -3.16 -13.31
C THR A 131 2.81 -3.18 -14.61
N LEU A 132 3.53 -2.11 -14.92
CA LEU A 132 4.41 -2.07 -16.09
C LEU A 132 5.56 -3.07 -15.97
N ALA A 133 6.24 -3.11 -14.83
CA ALA A 133 7.37 -4.02 -14.61
C ALA A 133 6.98 -5.50 -14.75
N VAL A 134 5.76 -5.84 -14.35
CA VAL A 134 5.20 -7.19 -14.46
C VAL A 134 4.77 -7.53 -15.89
N ARG A 135 4.31 -6.54 -16.67
CA ARG A 135 3.90 -6.70 -18.08
C ARG A 135 5.07 -6.65 -19.07
N ASP A 136 6.08 -5.86 -18.76
CA ASP A 136 7.22 -5.56 -19.62
C ASP A 136 8.47 -5.25 -18.76
N THR A 137 9.40 -6.19 -18.73
CA THR A 137 10.63 -6.10 -17.94
C THR A 137 11.64 -5.10 -18.49
N GLU A 138 11.56 -4.74 -19.77
CA GLU A 138 12.54 -3.85 -20.42
C GLU A 138 12.42 -2.40 -19.93
N ASN A 139 11.23 -2.01 -19.45
CA ASN A 139 10.92 -0.66 -18.97
C ASN A 139 10.66 -0.61 -17.45
N ALA A 140 11.06 -1.65 -16.72
CA ALA A 140 10.86 -1.73 -15.28
C ALA A 140 11.65 -0.62 -14.54
N PRO A 141 11.07 -0.03 -13.47
CA PRO A 141 11.80 0.92 -12.64
C PRO A 141 13.00 0.25 -11.97
N ASP A 142 13.91 1.05 -11.42
CA ASP A 142 14.92 0.53 -10.49
C ASP A 142 14.22 -0.30 -9.41
N SER A 143 14.70 -1.52 -9.23
CA SER A 143 14.11 -2.54 -8.37
C SER A 143 13.93 -2.07 -6.92
N ASP A 144 14.71 -1.09 -6.48
CA ASP A 144 14.61 -0.51 -5.12
C ASP A 144 13.76 0.77 -5.06
N PHE A 145 13.41 1.38 -6.21
CA PHE A 145 12.65 2.64 -6.23
C PHE A 145 11.25 2.47 -5.62
N VAL A 146 10.45 1.54 -6.13
CA VAL A 146 9.10 1.29 -5.63
C VAL A 146 9.11 0.91 -4.14
N PRO A 147 9.94 -0.05 -3.68
CA PRO A 147 10.09 -0.34 -2.26
C PRO A 147 10.35 0.90 -1.39
N ARG A 148 11.25 1.80 -1.83
CA ARG A 148 11.57 3.03 -1.08
C ARG A 148 10.43 4.04 -1.06
N VAL A 149 9.68 4.18 -2.16
CA VAL A 149 8.49 5.05 -2.20
C VAL A 149 7.40 4.51 -1.27
N LEU A 150 7.10 3.21 -1.34
CA LEU A 150 6.12 2.56 -0.46
C LEU A 150 6.50 2.72 1.01
N GLN A 151 7.77 2.49 1.35
CA GLN A 151 8.24 2.67 2.72
C GLN A 151 8.11 4.13 3.18
N ALA A 152 8.55 5.09 2.37
CA ALA A 152 8.43 6.50 2.71
C ALA A 152 6.96 6.93 2.88
N ALA A 153 6.03 6.35 2.10
CA ALA A 153 4.60 6.59 2.25
C ALA A 153 4.06 6.03 3.56
N MET A 154 4.42 4.79 3.91
CA MET A 154 4.07 4.18 5.20
C MET A 154 4.64 4.97 6.40
N ASP A 155 5.88 5.46 6.31
CA ASP A 155 6.50 6.30 7.32
C ASP A 155 5.71 7.62 7.51
N ARG A 156 5.28 8.26 6.41
CA ARG A 156 4.43 9.47 6.49
C ARG A 156 3.09 9.18 7.17
N LEU A 157 2.46 8.04 6.87
CA LEU A 157 1.23 7.63 7.55
C LEU A 157 1.46 7.40 9.04
N SER A 158 2.58 6.80 9.44
CA SER A 158 2.92 6.61 10.86
C SER A 158 2.96 7.94 11.63
N LEU A 159 3.44 9.02 10.99
CA LEU A 159 3.46 10.36 11.59
C LEU A 159 2.04 10.91 11.78
N LEU A 160 1.10 10.61 10.87
CA LEU A 160 -0.31 11.01 10.99
C LEU A 160 -1.00 10.30 12.17
N MET A 161 -0.64 9.04 12.42
CA MET A 161 -1.14 8.28 13.57
C MET A 161 -0.66 8.87 14.92
N GLY A 162 0.44 9.63 14.92
CA GLY A 162 0.97 10.32 16.11
C GLY A 162 1.32 9.37 17.25
N SER A 163 1.10 9.77 18.50
CA SER A 163 1.41 8.92 19.67
C SER A 163 0.55 7.65 19.77
N ARG A 164 -0.64 7.64 19.16
CA ARG A 164 -1.50 6.45 19.09
C ARG A 164 -0.90 5.35 18.25
N PHE A 165 0.07 5.67 17.39
CA PHE A 165 0.89 4.67 16.71
C PHE A 165 1.48 3.66 17.69
N TYR A 166 1.80 4.00 18.95
CA TYR A 166 2.41 3.07 19.92
C TYR A 166 1.42 2.16 20.66
N ILE A 167 0.11 2.33 20.45
CA ILE A 167 -0.91 1.51 21.11
C ILE A 167 -1.00 0.16 20.39
N ARG A 168 -0.84 -0.94 21.14
CA ARG A 168 -0.93 -2.33 20.63
C ARG A 168 -2.35 -2.89 20.71
N GLN A 169 -3.36 -2.09 20.40
CA GLN A 169 -4.76 -2.51 20.42
C GLN A 169 -5.51 -1.96 19.21
N GLY A 170 -6.48 -2.74 18.71
CA GLY A 170 -7.33 -2.35 17.60
C GLY A 170 -6.55 -1.98 16.33
N GLU A 171 -7.05 -1.00 15.58
CA GLU A 171 -6.48 -0.58 14.29
C GLU A 171 -5.03 -0.08 14.38
N HIS A 172 -4.62 0.42 15.54
CA HIS A 172 -3.24 0.88 15.75
C HIS A 172 -2.25 -0.28 15.77
N ALA A 173 -2.61 -1.42 16.36
CA ALA A 173 -1.81 -2.65 16.30
C ALA A 173 -1.70 -3.17 14.87
N VAL A 174 -2.81 -3.12 14.13
CA VAL A 174 -2.86 -3.51 12.70
C VAL A 174 -1.94 -2.64 11.87
N PHE A 175 -1.97 -1.32 12.06
CA PHE A 175 -1.08 -0.41 11.34
C PHE A 175 0.41 -0.71 11.63
N GLN A 176 0.78 -0.94 12.90
CA GLN A 176 2.14 -1.34 13.26
C GLN A 176 2.56 -2.65 12.58
N LEU A 177 1.66 -3.65 12.58
CA LEU A 177 1.87 -4.93 11.92
C LEU A 177 2.14 -4.72 10.43
N LEU A 178 1.23 -4.03 9.73
CA LEU A 178 1.35 -3.75 8.30
C LEU A 178 2.67 -3.04 7.98
N LEU A 179 3.04 -2.01 8.75
CA LEU A 179 4.31 -1.30 8.58
C LEU A 179 5.50 -2.25 8.71
N SER A 180 5.52 -3.06 9.78
CA SER A 180 6.64 -3.97 10.05
C SER A 180 6.76 -5.08 9.00
N GLU A 181 5.66 -5.69 8.59
CA GLU A 181 5.65 -6.76 7.60
C GLU A 181 5.93 -6.24 6.19
N THR A 182 5.46 -5.04 5.86
CA THR A 182 5.80 -4.36 4.59
C THR A 182 7.30 -4.10 4.51
N GLN A 183 7.92 -3.58 5.58
CA GLN A 183 9.38 -3.41 5.64
C GLN A 183 10.11 -4.74 5.40
N GLN A 184 9.69 -5.82 6.06
CA GLN A 184 10.31 -7.14 5.92
C GLN A 184 10.13 -7.72 4.51
N ALA A 185 8.95 -7.57 3.92
CA ALA A 185 8.65 -8.08 2.59
C ALA A 185 9.39 -7.31 1.48
N LEU A 186 9.56 -6.00 1.65
CA LEU A 186 10.25 -5.13 0.71
C LEU A 186 11.78 -5.22 0.81
N PHE A 187 12.31 -5.41 2.02
CA PHE A 187 13.75 -5.37 2.30
C PHE A 187 14.22 -6.67 2.96
N VAL A 188 14.41 -7.71 2.14
CA VAL A 188 14.99 -8.98 2.61
C VAL A 188 16.49 -8.80 2.90
N PRO A 189 16.97 -9.06 4.14
CA PRO A 189 18.39 -8.97 4.46
C PRO A 189 19.23 -9.93 3.60
N GLY A 190 20.35 -9.43 3.06
CA GLY A 190 21.29 -10.25 2.28
C GLY A 190 21.08 -10.26 0.77
N ARG A 191 20.05 -9.58 0.23
CA ARG A 191 19.99 -9.28 -1.21
C ARG A 191 21.04 -8.19 -1.52
N PRO A 192 21.99 -8.42 -2.45
CA PRO A 192 22.95 -7.38 -2.80
C PRO A 192 22.21 -6.15 -3.36
N PRO A 193 22.70 -4.92 -3.09
CA PRO A 193 22.14 -3.73 -3.73
C PRO A 193 22.21 -3.93 -5.23
N ARG A 194 21.06 -3.89 -5.90
CA ARG A 194 21.02 -4.04 -7.36
C ARG A 194 21.59 -2.77 -7.98
N SER A 195 22.36 -2.93 -9.04
CA SER A 195 22.90 -1.79 -9.79
C SER A 195 21.77 -0.85 -10.18
N PRO A 196 21.95 0.47 -10.07
CA PRO A 196 20.94 1.42 -10.51
C PRO A 196 20.63 1.15 -11.98
N SER A 197 19.41 0.73 -12.28
CA SER A 197 18.95 0.64 -13.67
C SER A 197 18.81 2.06 -14.24
N ALA A 198 18.81 2.16 -15.58
CA ALA A 198 18.63 3.41 -16.29
C ALA A 198 17.41 4.20 -15.74
N PRO A 199 17.43 5.55 -15.82
CA PRO A 199 16.32 6.36 -15.33
C PRO A 199 15.00 5.90 -15.96
N VAL A 200 14.04 5.57 -15.08
CA VAL A 200 12.72 5.05 -15.44
C VAL A 200 12.02 6.00 -16.42
N PRO A 201 11.51 5.50 -17.56
CA PRO A 201 10.67 6.30 -18.42
C PRO A 201 9.27 6.39 -17.77
N LEU A 202 9.08 7.39 -16.88
CA LEU A 202 7.80 7.69 -16.21
C LEU A 202 6.64 7.96 -17.21
N ASN A 203 6.96 8.22 -18.48
CA ASN A 203 5.98 8.38 -19.55
C ASN A 203 5.17 7.09 -19.82
N ALA A 204 5.72 5.90 -19.55
CA ALA A 204 4.96 4.66 -19.69
C ALA A 204 3.84 4.60 -18.63
N ALA A 205 4.10 5.11 -17.42
CA ALA A 205 3.11 5.14 -16.34
C ALA A 205 1.93 6.07 -16.67
N THR A 206 2.13 7.10 -17.51
CA THR A 206 1.04 8.01 -17.91
C THR A 206 0.01 7.35 -18.83
N ALA A 207 0.31 6.17 -19.38
CA ALA A 207 -0.69 5.36 -20.09
C ALA A 207 -1.65 4.62 -19.14
N LEU A 208 -1.28 4.46 -17.86
CA LEU A 208 -2.06 3.75 -16.84
C LEU A 208 -2.71 4.70 -15.83
N CYS A 209 -2.13 5.88 -15.60
CA CYS A 209 -2.61 6.84 -14.61
C CYS A 209 -2.47 8.29 -15.12
N ASP A 210 -3.36 9.17 -14.66
CA ASP A 210 -3.35 10.59 -15.02
C ASP A 210 -1.96 11.23 -14.70
N PRO A 211 -1.29 11.85 -15.69
CA PRO A 211 0.03 12.42 -15.52
C PRO A 211 0.10 13.50 -14.43
N GLU A 212 -0.97 14.24 -14.18
CA GLU A 212 -1.03 15.25 -13.11
C GLU A 212 -1.01 14.60 -11.72
N LEU A 213 -1.74 13.49 -11.55
CA LEU A 213 -1.76 12.74 -10.30
C LEU A 213 -0.40 12.09 -10.05
N LEU A 214 0.22 11.54 -11.10
CA LEU A 214 1.58 11.04 -11.01
C LEU A 214 2.57 12.16 -10.70
N ALA A 215 2.40 13.38 -11.22
CA ALA A 215 3.27 14.54 -10.91
C ALA A 215 3.18 14.99 -9.45
N ALA A 216 2.03 14.76 -8.81
CA ALA A 216 1.80 15.07 -7.41
C ALA A 216 2.46 14.09 -6.42
N ALA A 217 2.97 12.93 -6.88
CA ALA A 217 3.56 11.89 -6.02
C ALA A 217 4.88 12.35 -5.35
N PRO A 218 4.91 12.54 -4.02
CA PRO A 218 6.11 13.01 -3.30
C PRO A 218 7.32 12.08 -3.46
N GLY A 219 7.09 10.77 -3.61
CA GLY A 219 8.10 9.74 -3.81
C GLY A 219 8.94 9.93 -5.09
N ARG A 220 8.47 10.72 -6.07
CA ARG A 220 9.26 11.09 -7.25
C ARG A 220 10.52 11.88 -6.92
N THR A 221 10.63 12.49 -5.74
CA THR A 221 11.91 13.14 -5.37
C THR A 221 12.98 12.15 -4.95
N LEU A 222 12.68 10.85 -4.86
CA LEU A 222 13.67 9.80 -4.62
C LEU A 222 14.49 9.46 -5.88
N PHE A 223 14.16 10.07 -7.03
CA PHE A 223 14.99 9.96 -8.24
C PHE A 223 16.40 10.51 -8.00
N PRO A 224 17.47 9.82 -8.45
CA PRO A 224 18.85 10.24 -8.22
C PRO A 224 19.20 11.65 -8.76
N ALA A 225 18.43 12.16 -9.72
CA ALA A 225 18.60 13.49 -10.32
C ALA A 225 17.84 14.61 -9.57
N ALA A 226 17.06 14.30 -8.53
CA ALA A 226 16.38 15.30 -7.73
C ALA A 226 17.38 15.96 -6.76
N THR A 227 17.72 17.22 -7.02
CA THR A 227 18.35 18.09 -6.01
C THR A 227 17.58 18.01 -4.69
N ARG A 228 18.28 18.11 -3.55
CA ARG A 228 17.80 17.96 -2.15
C ARG A 228 16.67 18.92 -1.72
N ARG A 229 15.61 19.11 -2.52
CA ARG A 229 14.36 19.73 -2.08
C ARG A 229 13.52 18.64 -1.45
N ARG A 230 13.10 18.91 -0.21
CA ARG A 230 12.08 18.15 0.50
C ARG A 230 10.90 17.92 -0.44
N ALA A 231 10.44 16.68 -0.57
CA ALA A 231 9.28 16.37 -1.39
C ALA A 231 8.12 17.29 -0.99
N ALA A 232 7.69 18.15 -1.90
CA ALA A 232 6.52 18.97 -1.67
C ALA A 232 5.31 18.04 -1.67
N GLN A 233 4.51 18.07 -0.61
CA GLN A 233 3.18 17.50 -0.68
C GLN A 233 2.40 18.18 -1.81
N PRO A 234 1.46 17.48 -2.47
CA PRO A 234 0.63 18.12 -3.48
C PRO A 234 -0.10 19.32 -2.87
N ALA A 235 -0.34 20.34 -3.69
CA ALA A 235 -1.03 21.56 -3.29
C ALA A 235 -1.97 22.04 -4.41
N GLY A 236 -2.94 22.89 -4.04
CA GLY A 236 -3.89 23.46 -4.98
C GLY A 236 -4.85 22.41 -5.58
N PRO A 237 -5.29 22.59 -6.84
CA PRO A 237 -6.36 21.78 -7.43
C PRO A 237 -6.06 20.28 -7.50
N VAL A 238 -4.81 19.89 -7.75
CA VAL A 238 -4.42 18.47 -7.81
C VAL A 238 -4.51 17.80 -6.44
N GLN A 239 -4.20 18.52 -5.36
CA GLN A 239 -4.35 18.03 -4.00
C GLN A 239 -5.82 17.83 -3.64
N GLU A 240 -6.69 18.76 -4.05
CA GLU A 240 -8.13 18.67 -3.82
C GLU A 240 -8.71 17.46 -4.54
N ARG A 241 -8.41 17.29 -5.83
CA ARG A 241 -8.80 16.12 -6.63
C ARG A 241 -8.35 14.80 -5.99
N LEU A 242 -7.08 14.70 -5.58
CA LEU A 242 -6.55 13.49 -4.91
C LEU A 242 -7.25 13.21 -3.59
N TYR A 243 -7.55 14.23 -2.80
CA TYR A 243 -8.23 14.05 -1.53
C TYR A 243 -9.71 13.64 -1.72
N GLU A 244 -10.39 14.23 -2.70
CA GLU A 244 -11.76 13.85 -3.08
C GLU A 244 -11.81 12.41 -3.61
N GLU A 245 -10.84 12.03 -4.43
CA GLU A 245 -10.65 10.66 -4.92
C GLU A 245 -10.50 9.66 -3.76
N LEU A 246 -9.62 10.00 -2.82
CA LEU A 246 -9.38 9.21 -1.61
C LEU A 246 -10.68 9.00 -0.82
N VAL A 247 -11.39 10.08 -0.52
CA VAL A 247 -12.65 10.03 0.24
C VAL A 247 -13.70 9.22 -0.52
N ARG A 248 -13.85 9.42 -1.83
CA ARG A 248 -14.81 8.68 -2.65
C ARG A 248 -14.55 7.18 -2.61
N ARG A 249 -13.30 6.75 -2.81
CA ARG A 249 -12.93 5.32 -2.77
C ARG A 249 -13.06 4.74 -1.37
N TYR A 250 -12.77 5.53 -0.34
CA TYR A 250 -12.94 5.13 1.06
C TYR A 250 -14.41 4.84 1.38
N GLU A 251 -15.32 5.78 1.10
CA GLU A 251 -16.76 5.64 1.35
C GLU A 251 -17.41 4.53 0.53
N ALA A 252 -16.93 4.30 -0.69
CA ALA A 252 -17.42 3.24 -1.57
C ALA A 252 -16.78 1.87 -1.29
N SER A 253 -15.98 1.73 -0.21
CA SER A 253 -15.19 0.52 0.10
C SER A 253 -14.43 -0.02 -1.12
N ARG A 254 -13.82 0.85 -1.93
CA ARG A 254 -12.99 0.46 -3.08
C ARG A 254 -11.51 0.56 -2.75
N ALA A 255 -10.71 -0.31 -3.37
CA ALA A 255 -9.26 -0.22 -3.39
C ALA A 255 -8.79 1.14 -3.93
N PHE A 256 -7.70 1.65 -3.36
CA PHE A 256 -7.01 2.86 -3.78
C PHE A 256 -6.05 2.64 -4.95
N ASP A 257 -5.77 1.37 -5.28
CA ASP A 257 -4.99 1.00 -6.46
C ASP A 257 -5.78 1.20 -7.78
N LEU A 258 -5.13 1.08 -8.94
CA LEU A 258 -5.69 1.33 -10.26
C LEU A 258 -6.86 0.40 -10.61
N THR A 259 -7.01 -0.72 -9.91
CA THR A 259 -8.10 -1.68 -10.17
C THR A 259 -9.42 -1.28 -9.53
N GLU A 260 -9.38 -0.41 -8.51
CA GLU A 260 -10.53 0.04 -7.73
C GLU A 260 -11.48 -1.11 -7.31
N ARG A 261 -10.94 -2.29 -6.99
CA ARG A 261 -11.79 -3.42 -6.61
C ARG A 261 -12.63 -3.13 -5.36
N PRO A 262 -13.86 -3.64 -5.29
CA PRO A 262 -14.62 -3.62 -4.05
C PRO A 262 -13.88 -4.43 -2.99
N LEU A 263 -13.84 -3.90 -1.77
CA LEU A 263 -13.25 -4.55 -0.61
C LEU A 263 -14.35 -4.98 0.36
N PRO A 264 -14.15 -6.08 1.09
CA PRO A 264 -15.13 -6.55 2.09
C PRO A 264 -15.14 -5.70 3.38
N ASP A 265 -14.35 -4.63 3.45
CA ASP A 265 -14.25 -3.75 4.61
C ASP A 265 -15.47 -2.81 4.75
N ARG A 266 -15.90 -2.57 5.99
CA ARG A 266 -16.86 -1.52 6.33
C ARG A 266 -16.13 -0.17 6.44
N PRO A 267 -16.66 0.92 5.86
CA PRO A 267 -16.04 2.24 5.98
C PRO A 267 -15.90 2.68 7.44
#